data_AF-K2DV54-F1
#
_entry.id   AF-K2DV54-F1
#
_cell.length_a   1.000
_cell.length_b   1.000
_cell.length_c   1.000
_cell.angle_alpha   90.00
_cell.angle_beta   90.00
_cell.angle_gamma   90.00
#
_symmetry.space_group_name_H-M   'P 1'
#
loop_
_entity.id
_entity.type
_entity.pdbx_description
1 polymer ?
#
loop_
_entity_poly.entity_id
_entity_poly.type
_entity_poly.pdbx_seq_one_letter_code
_entity_poly.pdbx_strand_id
1 'polypeptide(L)'
;MLTVRDTPQSEGLPPIEEYKPETSSSTVAKDCEKELTAKEILFKYIFANKYLWYLALANVFVYLVRYGVINWVPTYLTQAKGFAQDASRWAYFMYEFAAIPGTILCGWISDRFFRAHRASVCIIFMLIVVIGILAYWFVPVGNELYDYIALITVGFFVYGPVMLIGVYALDLAPKKAAGTAAGLTGLFGYVGGAVIANIGIGWAVDSFGWNGGFIMLLASCFLSIFFLALTWNAKAVQITENEKESLPKGLTTGEMD
;
A
#
# COMPACT_ATOMS: atom_id res chain seq x y z
N MET A 1 -22.38 4.61 9.85
CA MET A 1 -21.76 3.29 9.56
C MET A 1 -22.31 2.22 10.51
N LEU A 2 -23.63 2.14 10.71
CA LEU A 2 -24.30 1.24 11.67
C LEU A 2 -25.33 0.30 10.99
N THR A 3 -25.38 0.30 9.66
CA THR A 3 -26.41 -0.36 8.85
C THR A 3 -25.85 -1.04 7.61
N VAL A 4 -24.55 -1.37 7.60
CA VAL A 4 -23.99 -2.25 6.57
C VAL A 4 -23.94 -3.65 7.17
N ARG A 5 -24.79 -4.55 6.67
CA ARG A 5 -24.85 -5.96 7.07
C ARG A 5 -23.84 -6.77 6.25
N ASP A 6 -23.19 -7.75 6.89
CA ASP A 6 -21.98 -8.41 6.40
C ASP A 6 -22.14 -9.17 5.06
N THR A 7 -23.28 -9.82 4.79
CA THR A 7 -23.49 -10.56 3.53
C THR A 7 -24.98 -10.86 3.30
N PRO A 8 -25.48 -10.90 2.05
CA PRO A 8 -26.88 -11.20 1.75
C PRO A 8 -27.35 -12.58 2.24
N GLN A 9 -26.44 -13.54 2.44
CA GLN A 9 -26.77 -14.86 2.99
C GLN A 9 -27.15 -14.84 4.48
N SER A 10 -26.84 -13.76 5.23
CA SER A 10 -27.20 -13.67 6.67
C SER A 10 -28.70 -13.52 6.91
N GLU A 11 -29.46 -13.17 5.86
CA GLU A 11 -30.92 -13.03 5.88
C GLU A 11 -31.63 -14.22 5.18
N GLY A 12 -30.91 -15.32 4.91
CA GLY A 12 -31.50 -16.51 4.28
C GLY A 12 -31.79 -16.36 2.77
N LEU A 13 -31.19 -15.36 2.12
CA LEU A 13 -31.31 -15.19 0.67
C LEU A 13 -30.28 -16.08 -0.06
N PRO A 14 -30.65 -16.68 -1.20
CA PRO A 14 -29.75 -17.50 -1.99
C PRO A 14 -28.54 -16.68 -2.49
N PRO A 15 -27.38 -17.33 -2.71
CA PRO A 15 -26.19 -16.67 -3.24
C PRO A 15 -26.49 -16.00 -4.59
N ILE A 16 -25.79 -14.89 -4.89
CA ILE A 16 -25.89 -14.17 -6.18
C ILE A 16 -25.59 -15.07 -7.40
N GLU A 17 -25.02 -16.24 -7.17
CA GLU A 17 -24.72 -17.29 -8.15
C GLU A 17 -25.99 -17.92 -8.76
N GLU A 18 -27.14 -17.88 -8.09
CA GLU A 18 -28.42 -18.33 -8.69
C GLU A 18 -28.93 -17.36 -9.77
N TYR A 19 -28.54 -16.08 -9.73
CA TYR A 19 -29.05 -15.05 -10.65
C TYR A 19 -28.18 -14.84 -11.90
N LYS A 20 -27.05 -15.56 -12.02
CA LYS A 20 -26.22 -15.65 -13.23
C LYS A 20 -26.11 -17.11 -13.70
N PRO A 21 -27.06 -17.61 -14.53
CA PRO A 21 -27.13 -19.01 -14.94
C PRO A 21 -26.12 -19.42 -16.02
N GLU A 22 -25.02 -18.69 -16.20
CA GLU A 22 -23.92 -19.11 -17.05
C GLU A 22 -22.66 -19.28 -16.21
N THR A 23 -22.50 -20.50 -15.71
CA THR A 23 -21.27 -21.20 -15.24
C THR A 23 -21.44 -21.83 -13.86
N SER A 24 -22.41 -22.73 -13.68
CA SER A 24 -22.37 -23.69 -12.57
C SER A 24 -23.12 -24.97 -12.94
N SER A 25 -22.41 -25.88 -13.63
CA SER A 25 -22.81 -27.29 -13.65
C SER A 25 -22.66 -27.86 -12.24
N SER A 26 -23.80 -27.85 -11.55
CA SER A 26 -24.27 -28.72 -10.48
C SER A 26 -23.48 -30.02 -10.24
N THR A 27 -22.34 -29.98 -9.54
CA THR A 27 -21.83 -31.14 -8.75
C THR A 27 -20.80 -30.77 -7.67
N VAL A 28 -20.80 -29.55 -7.12
CA VAL A 28 -19.86 -29.15 -6.04
C VAL A 28 -20.59 -28.68 -4.77
N ALA A 29 -21.91 -28.84 -4.71
CA ALA A 29 -22.74 -28.30 -3.63
C ALA A 29 -22.71 -29.11 -2.31
N LYS A 30 -21.73 -30.00 -2.06
CA LYS A 30 -21.77 -30.87 -0.87
C LYS A 30 -20.49 -31.06 -0.05
N ASP A 31 -19.36 -30.45 -0.40
CA ASP A 31 -18.18 -30.47 0.48
C ASP A 31 -17.38 -29.18 0.36
N CYS A 32 -17.02 -28.61 1.52
CA CYS A 32 -16.07 -27.49 1.74
C CYS A 32 -16.57 -26.05 1.93
N GLU A 33 -17.73 -25.82 2.54
CA GLU A 33 -17.90 -24.68 3.45
C GLU A 33 -17.89 -25.15 4.91
N LYS A 34 -16.71 -25.53 5.41
CA LYS A 34 -16.52 -25.49 6.88
C LYS A 34 -16.64 -24.02 7.27
N GLU A 35 -17.62 -23.70 8.12
CA GLU A 35 -17.64 -22.46 8.91
C GLU A 35 -16.37 -22.40 9.78
N LEU A 36 -15.25 -22.02 9.19
CA LEU A 36 -14.04 -21.71 9.95
C LEU A 36 -14.35 -20.42 10.69
N THR A 37 -14.22 -20.47 12.01
CA THR A 37 -14.51 -19.32 12.87
C THR A 37 -13.62 -18.15 12.44
N ALA A 38 -14.13 -16.91 12.43
CA ALA A 38 -13.36 -15.73 12.00
C ALA A 38 -11.96 -15.62 12.65
N LYS A 39 -11.81 -16.11 13.88
CA LYS A 39 -10.52 -16.26 14.59
C LYS A 39 -9.55 -17.23 13.94
N GLU A 40 -10.01 -18.39 13.48
CA GLU A 40 -9.15 -19.39 12.82
C GLU A 40 -8.71 -18.90 11.45
N ILE A 41 -9.58 -18.20 10.73
CA ILE A 41 -9.23 -17.58 9.45
C ILE A 41 -8.17 -16.48 9.68
N LEU A 42 -8.36 -15.62 10.67
CA LEU A 42 -7.39 -14.59 11.06
C LEU A 42 -6.02 -15.19 11.46
N PHE A 43 -5.99 -16.13 12.39
CA PHE A 43 -4.73 -16.65 12.91
C PHE A 43 -4.00 -17.55 11.90
N LYS A 44 -4.75 -18.35 11.15
CA LYS A 44 -4.18 -19.34 10.22
C LYS A 44 -3.84 -18.75 8.83
N TYR A 45 -4.58 -17.75 8.35
CA TYR A 45 -4.36 -17.18 7.02
C TYR A 45 -3.72 -15.79 7.03
N ILE A 46 -3.99 -14.94 8.04
CA ILE A 46 -3.38 -13.60 8.11
C ILE A 46 -2.03 -13.67 8.84
N PHE A 47 -2.01 -14.20 10.06
CA PHE A 47 -0.78 -14.25 10.86
C PHE A 47 0.29 -15.22 10.33
N ALA A 48 -0.11 -16.31 9.66
CA ALA A 48 0.84 -17.27 9.09
C ALA A 48 1.40 -16.85 7.71
N ASN A 49 0.80 -15.84 7.06
CA ASN A 49 1.26 -15.41 5.74
C ASN A 49 2.42 -14.42 5.86
N LYS A 50 3.63 -14.94 5.64
CA LYS A 50 4.87 -14.14 5.60
C LYS A 50 4.83 -12.94 4.64
N TYR A 51 4.08 -13.03 3.55
CA TYR A 51 3.97 -11.93 2.59
C TYR A 51 3.10 -10.76 3.12
N LEU A 52 2.06 -11.06 3.90
CA LEU A 52 1.27 -10.02 4.58
C LEU A 52 2.11 -9.30 5.64
N TRP A 53 2.99 -10.01 6.33
CA TRP A 53 3.93 -9.38 7.27
C TRP A 53 4.97 -8.50 6.60
N TYR A 54 5.57 -8.95 5.49
CA TYR A 54 6.47 -8.10 4.70
C TYR A 54 5.76 -6.85 4.19
N LEU A 55 4.50 -7.00 3.77
CA LEU A 55 3.69 -5.88 3.33
C LEU A 55 3.33 -4.92 4.48
N ALA A 56 3.01 -5.44 5.66
CA ALA A 56 2.77 -4.66 6.87
C ALA A 56 4.02 -3.88 7.29
N LEU A 57 5.19 -4.52 7.29
CA LEU A 57 6.47 -3.88 7.59
C LEU A 57 6.83 -2.83 6.55
N ALA A 58 6.66 -3.12 5.26
CA ALA A 58 6.83 -2.13 4.21
C ALA A 58 5.95 -0.91 4.46
N ASN A 59 4.68 -1.13 4.84
CA ASN A 59 3.73 -0.06 5.12
C ASN A 59 4.19 0.81 6.30
N VAL A 60 4.70 0.21 7.38
CA VAL A 60 5.27 0.96 8.51
C VAL A 60 6.34 1.94 8.03
N PHE A 61 7.26 1.51 7.18
CA PHE A 61 8.31 2.40 6.65
C PHE A 61 7.79 3.46 5.69
N VAL A 62 6.82 3.14 4.82
CA VAL A 62 6.20 4.16 3.95
C VAL A 62 5.50 5.22 4.80
N TYR A 63 4.73 4.80 5.80
CA TYR A 63 4.06 5.72 6.73
C TYR A 63 5.05 6.51 7.57
N LEU A 64 6.19 5.90 7.95
CA LEU A 64 7.27 6.60 8.63
C LEU A 64 7.80 7.74 7.77
N VAL A 65 8.07 7.49 6.48
CA VAL A 65 8.52 8.53 5.55
C VAL A 65 7.46 9.61 5.37
N ARG A 66 6.19 9.22 5.18
CA ARG A 66 5.08 10.17 5.02
C ARG A 66 4.93 11.08 6.23
N TYR A 67 4.80 10.50 7.42
CA TYR A 67 4.62 11.26 8.66
C TYR A 67 5.89 11.99 9.08
N GLY A 68 7.03 11.41 8.73
CA GLY A 68 8.32 12.00 9.01
C GLY A 68 8.59 13.25 8.21
N VAL A 69 8.27 13.26 6.92
CA VAL A 69 8.38 14.46 6.11
C VAL A 69 7.32 15.47 6.55
N ILE A 70 6.04 15.09 6.58
CA ILE A 70 4.95 16.04 6.81
C ILE A 70 5.02 16.73 8.20
N ASN A 71 5.36 16.01 9.27
CA ASN A 71 5.41 16.57 10.62
C ASN A 71 6.65 17.44 10.84
N TRP A 72 7.76 17.12 10.17
CA TRP A 72 9.04 17.80 10.38
C TRP A 72 9.34 18.88 9.33
N VAL A 73 8.62 18.93 8.21
CA VAL A 73 8.77 19.98 7.17
C VAL A 73 8.67 21.39 7.75
N PRO A 74 7.63 21.77 8.53
CA PRO A 74 7.53 23.12 9.06
C PRO A 74 8.68 23.45 10.01
N THR A 75 9.07 22.50 10.86
CA THR A 75 10.16 22.67 11.82
C THR A 75 11.52 22.79 11.13
N TYR A 76 11.79 21.96 10.13
CA TYR A 76 13.03 21.99 9.37
C TYR A 76 13.17 23.27 8.54
N LEU A 77 12.11 23.67 7.82
CA LEU A 77 12.16 24.88 7.00
C LEU A 77 12.37 26.15 7.85
N THR A 78 11.71 26.22 9.01
CA THR A 78 11.86 27.38 9.92
C THR A 78 13.19 27.37 10.67
N GLN A 79 13.60 26.25 11.26
CA GLN A 79 14.79 26.19 12.12
C GLN A 79 16.10 26.02 11.34
N ALA A 80 16.12 25.17 10.32
CA ALA A 80 17.35 24.86 9.58
C ALA A 80 17.53 25.77 8.36
N LYS A 81 16.44 26.13 7.68
CA LYS A 81 16.48 26.96 6.45
C LYS A 81 16.07 28.42 6.66
N GLY A 82 15.58 28.78 7.84
CA GLY A 82 15.23 30.17 8.19
C GLY A 82 14.01 30.72 7.43
N PHE A 83 13.13 29.86 6.93
CA PHE A 83 11.92 30.29 6.22
C PHE A 83 10.98 31.03 7.16
N ALA A 84 10.21 31.96 6.60
CA ALA A 84 9.07 32.52 7.30
C ALA A 84 8.07 31.42 7.70
N GLN A 85 7.38 31.62 8.82
CA GLN A 85 6.38 30.66 9.31
C GLN A 85 5.28 30.41 8.26
N ASP A 86 4.85 31.46 7.55
CA ASP A 86 3.81 31.36 6.54
C ASP A 86 4.26 30.62 5.28
N ALA A 87 5.51 30.83 4.84
CA ALA A 87 6.13 30.08 3.75
C ALA A 87 6.18 28.57 4.08
N SER A 88 6.57 28.24 5.31
CA SER A 88 6.64 26.85 5.78
C SER A 88 5.27 26.17 5.85
N ARG A 89 4.21 26.91 6.22
CA ARG A 89 2.82 26.44 6.17
C ARG A 89 2.36 26.19 4.74
N TRP A 90 2.73 27.06 3.80
CA TRP A 90 2.45 26.85 2.38
C TRP A 90 3.15 25.61 1.84
N ALA A 91 4.39 25.35 2.26
CA ALA A 91 5.12 24.14 1.88
C ALA A 91 4.37 22.87 2.32
N TYR A 92 3.92 22.86 3.57
CA TYR A 92 3.10 21.78 4.12
C TYR A 92 1.81 21.58 3.32
N PHE A 93 1.09 22.67 3.03
CA PHE A 93 -0.12 22.59 2.23
C PHE A 93 0.17 22.03 0.84
N MET A 94 1.22 22.52 0.16
CA MET A 94 1.56 22.09 -1.19
C MET A 94 1.94 20.61 -1.23
N TYR A 95 2.62 20.11 -0.21
CA TYR A 95 2.90 18.68 -0.02
C TYR A 95 1.61 17.84 0.08
N GLU A 96 0.64 18.24 0.92
CA GLU A 96 -0.65 17.55 1.05
C GLU A 96 -1.51 17.70 -0.22
N PHE A 97 -1.51 18.88 -0.83
CA PHE A 97 -2.31 19.16 -2.02
C PHE A 97 -1.79 18.36 -3.24
N ALA A 98 -0.47 18.22 -3.37
CA ALA A 98 0.15 17.41 -4.42
C ALA A 98 -0.12 15.91 -4.25
N ALA A 99 -0.34 15.43 -3.02
CA ALA A 99 -0.64 14.03 -2.76
C ALA A 99 -1.95 13.55 -3.40
N ILE A 100 -2.96 14.41 -3.50
CA ILE A 100 -4.28 14.09 -4.06
C ILE A 100 -4.17 13.65 -5.54
N PRO A 101 -3.66 14.50 -6.47
CA PRO A 101 -3.48 14.09 -7.85
C PRO A 101 -2.44 12.97 -7.99
N GLY A 102 -1.42 12.93 -7.10
CA GLY A 102 -0.42 11.87 -7.08
C GLY A 102 -0.99 10.48 -6.83
N THR A 103 -1.93 10.37 -5.89
CA THR A 103 -2.61 9.11 -5.58
C THR A 103 -3.46 8.62 -6.76
N ILE A 104 -4.18 9.54 -7.42
CA ILE A 104 -5.01 9.22 -8.59
C ILE A 104 -4.12 8.76 -9.75
N LEU A 105 -3.03 9.49 -10.03
CA LEU A 105 -2.08 9.14 -11.08
C LEU A 105 -1.42 7.78 -10.79
N CYS A 106 -1.07 7.51 -9.54
CA CYS A 106 -0.51 6.23 -9.11
C CYS A 106 -1.44 5.06 -9.45
N GLY A 107 -2.72 5.16 -9.12
CA GLY A 107 -3.72 4.14 -9.46
C GLY A 107 -3.80 3.92 -10.96
N TRP A 108 -3.90 5.01 -11.74
CA TRP A 108 -3.97 4.92 -13.20
C TRP A 108 -2.70 4.31 -13.83
N ILE A 109 -1.51 4.69 -13.36
CA ILE A 109 -0.23 4.13 -13.84
C ILE A 109 -0.13 2.64 -13.49
N SER A 110 -0.50 2.27 -12.26
CA SER A 110 -0.50 0.88 -11.81
C SER A 110 -1.37 -0.01 -12.69
N ASP A 111 -2.56 0.48 -13.03
CA ASP A 111 -3.53 -0.29 -13.81
C ASP A 111 -3.16 -0.34 -15.30
N ARG A 112 -2.68 0.77 -15.88
CA ARG A 112 -2.40 0.88 -17.32
C ARG A 112 -1.07 0.27 -17.73
N PHE A 113 0.01 0.51 -16.98
CA PHE A 113 1.37 0.17 -17.39
C PHE A 113 1.87 -1.17 -16.83
N PHE A 114 1.48 -1.51 -15.59
CA PHE A 114 2.08 -2.64 -14.88
C PHE A 114 1.22 -3.90 -14.83
N ARG A 115 0.07 -3.92 -15.52
CA ARG A 115 -0.83 -5.09 -15.61
C ARG A 115 -1.07 -5.74 -14.21
N ALA A 116 -1.30 -4.90 -13.20
CA ALA A 116 -1.50 -5.31 -11.80
C ALA A 116 -0.28 -5.86 -11.03
N HIS A 117 0.95 -5.68 -11.49
CA HIS A 117 2.16 -5.93 -10.68
C HIS A 117 2.40 -4.79 -9.67
N ARG A 118 1.60 -4.79 -8.59
CA ARG A 118 1.54 -3.71 -7.58
C ARG A 118 2.88 -3.47 -6.86
N ALA A 119 3.63 -4.53 -6.57
CA ALA A 119 4.94 -4.42 -5.91
C ALA A 119 5.93 -3.56 -6.73
N SER A 120 5.94 -3.72 -8.05
CA SER A 120 6.84 -3.01 -8.96
C SER A 120 6.57 -1.50 -8.98
N VAL A 121 5.29 -1.14 -9.02
CA VAL A 121 4.85 0.25 -9.01
C VAL A 121 5.27 0.91 -7.69
N CYS A 122 5.02 0.26 -6.56
CA CYS A 122 5.43 0.78 -5.25
C CYS A 122 6.94 1.01 -5.16
N ILE A 123 7.76 0.08 -5.68
CA ILE A 123 9.22 0.23 -5.68
C ILE A 123 9.65 1.44 -6.52
N ILE A 124 9.12 1.61 -7.72
CA ILE A 124 9.45 2.75 -8.59
C ILE A 124 9.07 4.07 -7.91
N PHE A 125 7.88 4.15 -7.31
CA PHE A 125 7.43 5.33 -6.59
C PHE A 125 8.33 5.63 -5.40
N MET A 126 8.70 4.61 -4.62
CA MET A 126 9.62 4.78 -3.50
C MET A 126 11.03 5.22 -3.95
N LEU A 127 11.51 4.76 -5.10
CA LEU A 127 12.78 5.25 -5.67
C LEU A 127 12.71 6.73 -6.05
N ILE A 128 11.58 7.18 -6.61
CA ILE A 128 11.37 8.60 -6.91
C ILE A 128 11.31 9.42 -5.61
N VAL A 129 10.67 8.89 -4.56
CA VAL A 129 10.66 9.52 -3.23
C VAL A 129 12.07 9.67 -2.66
N VAL A 130 12.93 8.66 -2.80
CA VAL A 130 14.35 8.74 -2.40
C VAL A 130 15.05 9.90 -3.12
N ILE A 131 14.86 10.02 -4.43
CA ILE A 131 15.44 11.13 -5.22
C ILE A 131 14.89 12.48 -4.74
N GLY A 132 13.59 12.56 -4.44
CA GLY A 132 12.95 13.76 -3.90
C GLY A 132 13.51 14.18 -2.53
N ILE A 133 13.73 13.21 -1.64
CA ILE A 133 14.32 13.46 -0.31
C ILE A 133 15.79 13.89 -0.44
N LEU A 134 16.55 13.25 -1.32
CA LEU A 134 17.94 13.66 -1.60
C LEU A 134 17.99 15.08 -2.17
N ALA A 135 17.13 15.39 -3.14
CA ALA A 135 17.02 16.73 -3.70
C ALA A 135 16.72 17.75 -2.59
N TYR A 136 15.73 17.46 -1.73
CA TYR A 136 15.38 18.31 -0.60
C TYR A 136 16.54 18.53 0.39
N TRP A 137 17.33 17.49 0.65
CA TRP A 137 18.48 17.57 1.56
C TRP A 137 19.63 18.42 0.99
N PHE A 138 19.88 18.36 -0.32
CA PHE A 138 20.98 19.11 -0.96
C PHE A 138 20.61 20.54 -1.38
N VAL A 139 19.35 20.97 -1.24
CA VAL A 139 18.98 22.36 -1.54
C VAL A 139 19.64 23.32 -0.56
N PRO A 140 20.49 24.26 -1.02
CA PRO A 140 21.14 25.23 -0.15
C PRO A 140 20.15 26.26 0.39
N VAL A 141 20.50 26.89 1.51
CA VAL A 141 19.69 27.91 2.18
C VAL A 141 19.49 29.12 1.25
N GLY A 142 18.26 29.65 1.18
CA GLY A 142 17.87 30.81 0.36
C GLY A 142 17.16 30.46 -0.95
N ASN A 143 17.01 29.17 -1.27
CA ASN A 143 16.41 28.69 -2.51
C ASN A 143 15.02 28.07 -2.30
N GLU A 144 14.06 28.88 -1.84
CA GLU A 144 12.72 28.41 -1.43
C GLU A 144 11.95 27.65 -2.51
N LEU A 145 12.11 28.05 -3.77
CA LEU A 145 11.44 27.41 -4.91
C LEU A 145 11.83 25.93 -5.04
N TYR A 146 13.10 25.59 -4.85
CA TYR A 146 13.57 24.22 -4.98
C TYR A 146 13.10 23.34 -3.84
N ASP A 147 12.96 23.91 -2.63
CA ASP A 147 12.34 23.24 -1.50
C ASP A 147 10.87 22.90 -1.76
N TYR A 148 10.09 23.86 -2.29
CA TYR A 148 8.70 23.59 -2.67
C TYR A 148 8.59 22.49 -3.72
N ILE A 149 9.41 22.53 -4.78
CA ILE A 149 9.38 21.52 -5.85
C ILE A 149 9.74 20.13 -5.29
N ALA A 150 10.76 20.04 -4.43
CA ALA A 150 11.15 18.78 -3.81
C ALA A 150 10.04 18.22 -2.91
N LEU A 151 9.42 19.06 -2.08
CA LEU A 151 8.32 18.66 -1.21
C LEU A 151 7.05 18.27 -1.98
N ILE A 152 6.70 19.01 -3.03
CA ILE A 152 5.61 18.64 -3.94
C ILE A 152 5.88 17.27 -4.56
N THR A 153 7.10 17.02 -5.01
CA THR A 153 7.50 15.74 -5.58
C THR A 153 7.38 14.61 -4.55
N VAL A 154 7.95 14.78 -3.36
CA VAL A 154 7.84 13.76 -2.30
C VAL A 154 6.38 13.50 -1.92
N GLY A 155 5.57 14.54 -1.72
CA GLY A 155 4.15 14.42 -1.38
C GLY A 155 3.33 13.72 -2.46
N PHE A 156 3.60 14.04 -3.74
CA PHE A 156 2.94 13.42 -4.88
C PHE A 156 3.19 11.90 -4.96
N PHE A 157 4.44 11.47 -4.76
CA PHE A 157 4.81 10.06 -4.93
C PHE A 157 4.66 9.20 -3.67
N VAL A 158 4.72 9.77 -2.45
CA VAL A 158 4.67 8.97 -1.21
C VAL A 158 3.30 8.35 -0.93
N TYR A 159 2.21 9.00 -1.33
CA TYR A 159 0.86 8.50 -1.10
C TYR A 159 0.49 7.33 -2.03
N GLY A 160 1.14 7.21 -3.18
CA GLY A 160 0.92 6.11 -4.12
C GLY A 160 1.16 4.72 -3.49
N PRO A 161 2.35 4.45 -2.94
CA PRO A 161 2.65 3.21 -2.23
C PRO A 161 1.72 2.95 -1.04
N VAL A 162 1.34 3.98 -0.26
CA VAL A 162 0.40 3.83 0.87
C VAL A 162 -0.92 3.20 0.41
N MET A 163 -1.48 3.72 -0.68
CA MET A 163 -2.73 3.19 -1.22
C MET A 163 -2.53 1.79 -1.80
N LEU A 164 -1.53 1.60 -2.66
CA LEU A 164 -1.28 0.34 -3.37
C LEU A 164 -0.99 -0.83 -2.42
N ILE A 165 -0.32 -0.58 -1.29
CA ILE A 165 -0.08 -1.59 -0.26
C ILE A 165 -1.42 -2.09 0.31
N GLY A 166 -2.36 -1.21 0.61
CA GLY A 166 -3.68 -1.60 1.09
C GLY A 166 -4.43 -2.48 0.09
N VAL A 167 -4.40 -2.10 -1.19
CA VAL A 167 -5.03 -2.93 -2.24
C VAL A 167 -4.29 -4.27 -2.35
N TYR A 168 -2.95 -4.27 -2.33
CA TYR A 168 -2.16 -5.50 -2.41
C TYR A 168 -2.43 -6.47 -1.24
N ALA A 169 -2.71 -5.95 -0.04
CA ALA A 169 -3.11 -6.77 1.09
C ALA A 169 -4.45 -7.50 0.85
N LEU A 170 -5.39 -6.87 0.14
CA LEU A 170 -6.65 -7.50 -0.26
C LEU A 170 -6.44 -8.69 -1.19
N ASP A 171 -5.50 -8.58 -2.13
CA ASP A 171 -5.21 -9.64 -3.10
C ASP A 171 -4.51 -10.86 -2.48
N LEU A 172 -3.81 -10.66 -1.36
CA LEU A 172 -3.06 -11.69 -0.64
C LEU A 172 -3.89 -12.43 0.42
N ALA A 173 -5.13 -11.99 0.66
CA ALA A 173 -6.02 -12.54 1.67
C ALA A 173 -7.29 -13.17 1.04
N PRO A 174 -7.84 -14.23 1.65
CA PRO A 174 -9.08 -14.85 1.18
C PRO A 174 -10.27 -13.89 1.32
N LYS A 175 -11.28 -14.03 0.45
CA LYS A 175 -12.44 -13.09 0.35
C LYS A 175 -13.11 -12.79 1.71
N LYS A 176 -13.22 -13.79 2.60
CA LYS A 176 -13.80 -13.63 3.96
C LYS A 176 -12.93 -12.83 4.94
N ALA A 177 -11.64 -12.64 4.66
CA ALA A 177 -10.66 -11.99 5.55
C ALA A 177 -9.90 -10.82 4.90
N ALA A 178 -10.18 -10.52 3.64
CA ALA A 178 -9.47 -9.47 2.88
C ALA A 178 -9.58 -8.10 3.58
N GLY A 179 -10.79 -7.71 3.99
CA GLY A 179 -11.01 -6.46 4.72
C GLY A 179 -10.21 -6.38 6.02
N THR A 180 -10.12 -7.48 6.77
CA THR A 180 -9.34 -7.52 8.02
C THR A 180 -7.83 -7.47 7.76
N ALA A 181 -7.33 -8.13 6.71
CA ALA A 181 -5.92 -8.08 6.33
C ALA A 181 -5.50 -6.66 5.88
N ALA A 182 -6.31 -6.00 5.07
CA ALA A 182 -6.08 -4.61 4.66
C ALA A 182 -6.18 -3.64 5.86
N GLY A 183 -7.16 -3.84 6.74
CA GLY A 183 -7.31 -3.03 7.96
C GLY A 183 -6.12 -3.21 8.92
N LEU A 184 -5.66 -4.45 9.13
CA LEU A 184 -4.53 -4.74 10.01
C LEU A 184 -3.22 -4.18 9.45
N THR A 185 -2.94 -4.37 8.16
CA THR A 185 -1.76 -3.80 7.51
C THR A 185 -1.77 -2.28 7.53
N GLY A 186 -2.94 -1.65 7.34
CA GLY A 186 -3.14 -0.21 7.51
C GLY A 186 -2.91 0.26 8.95
N LEU A 187 -3.41 -0.48 9.95
CA LEU A 187 -3.24 -0.15 11.36
C LEU A 187 -1.78 -0.27 11.81
N PHE A 188 -1.07 -1.33 11.43
CA PHE A 188 0.38 -1.43 11.67
C PHE A 188 1.13 -0.30 10.97
N GLY A 189 0.78 0.00 9.71
CA GLY A 189 1.38 1.12 8.97
C GLY A 189 1.19 2.46 9.68
N TYR A 190 -0.05 2.78 10.06
CA TYR A 190 -0.38 4.04 10.69
C TYR A 190 0.19 4.14 12.11
N VAL A 191 -0.12 3.19 12.99
CA VAL A 191 0.33 3.24 14.40
C VAL A 191 1.83 3.06 14.48
N GLY A 192 2.38 2.02 13.84
CA GLY A 192 3.82 1.78 13.84
C GLY A 192 4.57 2.91 13.14
N GLY A 193 4.17 3.24 11.90
CA GLY A 193 4.86 4.26 11.11
C GLY A 193 4.76 5.66 11.70
N ALA A 194 3.58 6.10 12.16
CA ALA A 194 3.44 7.44 12.73
C ALA A 194 4.13 7.57 14.10
N VAL A 195 4.03 6.57 14.98
CA VAL A 195 4.69 6.63 16.30
C VAL A 195 6.20 6.57 16.14
N ILE A 196 6.71 5.65 15.31
CA ILE A 196 8.15 5.55 15.02
C ILE A 196 8.64 6.81 14.29
N ALA A 197 7.85 7.42 13.40
CA ALA A 197 8.24 8.68 12.75
C ALA A 197 8.44 9.80 13.77
N ASN A 198 7.47 10.02 14.66
CA ASN A 198 7.56 11.13 15.60
C ASN A 198 8.67 10.92 16.63
N ILE A 199 8.74 9.74 17.25
CA ILE A 199 9.75 9.46 18.28
C ILE A 199 11.13 9.25 17.64
N GLY A 200 11.20 8.47 16.57
CA GLY A 200 12.44 8.10 15.91
C GLY A 200 13.12 9.28 15.22
N ILE A 201 12.38 10.14 14.52
CA ILE A 201 12.97 11.32 13.87
C ILE A 201 13.37 12.33 14.93
N GLY A 202 12.57 12.52 15.97
CA GLY A 202 12.94 13.39 17.10
C GLY A 202 14.25 12.95 17.72
N TRP A 203 14.37 11.68 18.09
CA TRP A 203 15.61 11.14 18.63
C TRP A 203 16.81 11.24 17.66
N ALA A 204 16.58 11.00 16.36
CA ALA A 204 17.62 11.11 15.34
C ALA A 204 18.10 12.56 15.16
N VAL A 205 17.18 13.53 15.19
CA VAL A 205 17.48 14.96 15.09
C VAL A 205 18.16 15.47 16.36
N ASP A 206 17.74 15.03 17.54
CA ASP A 206 18.34 15.43 18.81
C ASP A 206 19.77 14.89 18.95
N SER A 207 20.04 13.68 18.47
CA SER A 207 21.35 13.01 18.62
C SER A 207 22.34 13.36 17.50
N PHE A 208 21.88 13.42 16.25
CA PHE A 208 22.72 13.54 15.05
C PHE A 208 22.38 14.77 14.18
N GLY A 209 21.48 15.64 14.65
CA GLY A 209 20.99 16.78 13.90
C GLY A 209 20.11 16.38 12.72
N TRP A 210 19.76 17.36 11.89
CA TRP A 210 18.90 17.16 10.72
C TRP A 210 19.44 16.14 9.72
N ASN A 211 20.77 15.98 9.62
CA ASN A 211 21.39 14.94 8.79
C ASN A 211 20.98 13.53 9.24
N GLY A 212 20.90 13.28 10.56
CA GLY A 212 20.41 12.02 11.11
C GLY A 212 18.95 11.75 10.74
N GLY A 213 18.10 12.79 10.79
CA GLY A 213 16.71 12.72 10.35
C GLY A 213 16.58 12.30 8.88
N PHE A 214 17.35 12.93 7.97
CA PHE A 214 17.34 12.56 6.55
C PHE A 214 17.88 11.16 6.28
N ILE A 215 18.97 10.76 6.95
CA ILE A 215 19.51 9.41 6.83
C ILE A 215 18.47 8.38 7.26
N MET A 216 17.72 8.65 8.34
CA MET A 216 16.68 7.73 8.81
C MET A 216 15.50 7.64 7.83
N LEU A 217 15.10 8.77 7.21
CA LEU A 217 14.08 8.77 6.16
C LEU A 217 14.53 7.95 4.94
N LEU A 218 15.77 8.15 4.48
CA LEU A 218 16.35 7.39 3.37
C LEU A 218 16.46 5.90 3.70
N ALA A 219 16.94 5.55 4.90
CA ALA A 219 16.99 4.18 5.37
C ALA A 219 15.59 3.53 5.37
N SER A 220 14.57 4.27 5.80
CA SER A 220 13.18 3.81 5.78
C SER A 220 12.68 3.57 4.35
N CYS A 221 13.02 4.44 3.40
CA CYS A 221 12.71 4.20 1.99
C CYS A 221 13.37 2.92 1.46
N PHE A 222 14.66 2.70 1.73
CA PHE A 222 15.37 1.49 1.30
C PHE A 222 14.83 0.23 1.96
N LEU A 223 14.49 0.27 3.26
CA LEU A 223 13.86 -0.85 3.95
C LEU A 223 12.47 -1.15 3.38
N SER A 224 11.67 -0.13 3.07
CA SER A 224 10.38 -0.30 2.41
C SER A 224 10.53 -0.99 1.05
N ILE A 225 11.47 -0.50 0.21
CA ILE A 225 11.78 -1.10 -1.09
C ILE A 225 12.24 -2.56 -0.91
N PHE A 226 13.07 -2.84 0.07
CA PHE A 226 13.54 -4.20 0.37
C PHE A 226 12.38 -5.13 0.72
N PHE A 227 11.49 -4.74 1.63
CA PHE A 227 10.32 -5.54 1.98
C PHE A 227 9.32 -5.70 0.83
N LEU A 228 9.13 -4.66 0.01
CA LEU A 228 8.31 -4.73 -1.22
C LEU A 228 8.95 -5.62 -2.29
N ALA A 229 10.28 -5.66 -2.39
CA ALA A 229 10.98 -6.55 -3.30
C ALA A 229 10.84 -8.02 -2.86
N LEU A 230 10.83 -8.29 -1.55
CA LEU A 230 10.58 -9.64 -1.02
C LEU A 230 9.15 -10.14 -1.32
N THR A 231 8.19 -9.24 -1.49
CA THR A 231 6.82 -9.61 -1.90
C THR A 231 6.66 -9.77 -3.41
N TRP A 232 7.68 -9.45 -4.22
CA TRP A 232 7.62 -9.58 -5.69
C TRP A 232 7.24 -10.99 -6.18
N ASN A 233 7.72 -12.02 -5.48
CA ASN A 233 7.42 -13.42 -5.81
C ASN A 233 6.12 -13.94 -5.16
N ALA A 234 5.41 -13.09 -4.41
CA ALA A 234 4.13 -13.46 -3.82
C ALA A 234 3.08 -13.56 -4.92
N LYS A 235 2.72 -14.79 -5.29
CA LYS A 235 1.55 -15.03 -6.15
C LYS A 235 0.31 -14.52 -5.41
N ALA A 236 -0.48 -13.68 -6.08
CA ALA A 236 -1.80 -13.30 -5.58
C ALA A 236 -2.60 -14.57 -5.32
N VAL A 237 -3.16 -14.72 -4.11
CA VAL A 237 -3.96 -15.89 -3.73
C VAL A 237 -5.25 -15.95 -4.57
N GLN A 238 -5.62 -14.83 -5.20
CA GLN A 238 -6.80 -14.68 -6.07
C GLN A 238 -6.65 -15.26 -7.49
N ILE A 239 -5.58 -16.01 -7.82
CA ILE A 239 -5.46 -16.78 -9.09
C ILE A 239 -5.18 -18.26 -8.81
N THR A 240 -5.87 -18.83 -7.83
CA THR A 240 -5.96 -20.29 -7.71
C THR A 240 -7.41 -20.71 -7.49
N GLU A 241 -8.29 -20.19 -8.34
CA GLU A 241 -9.59 -20.80 -8.61
C GLU A 241 -9.79 -21.15 -10.10
N ASN A 242 -8.83 -20.86 -10.99
CA ASN A 242 -8.87 -21.34 -12.38
C ASN A 242 -7.49 -21.68 -12.92
N GLU A 243 -6.95 -22.79 -12.40
CA GLU A 243 -6.25 -23.79 -13.21
C GLU A 243 -7.26 -24.56 -14.10
N LYS A 244 -8.18 -23.84 -14.75
CA LYS A 244 -9.05 -24.29 -15.84
C LYS A 244 -8.74 -23.33 -16.99
N GLU A 245 -7.65 -23.52 -17.73
CA GLU A 245 -7.80 -24.09 -19.08
C GLU A 245 -6.48 -24.67 -19.65
N SER A 246 -5.52 -25.11 -18.83
CA SER A 246 -4.34 -25.81 -19.35
C SER A 246 -4.62 -27.27 -19.72
N LEU A 247 -5.20 -27.46 -20.93
CA LEU A 247 -5.11 -28.59 -21.90
C LEU A 247 -5.84 -29.92 -21.59
N PRO A 248 -6.38 -30.66 -22.61
CA PRO A 248 -5.90 -30.69 -24.00
C PRO A 248 -6.90 -30.24 -25.09
N LYS A 249 -6.33 -29.67 -26.15
CA LYS A 249 -6.92 -29.62 -27.49
C LYS A 249 -6.96 -31.03 -28.08
N GLY A 250 -8.13 -31.48 -28.53
CA GLY A 250 -8.24 -32.59 -29.47
C GLY A 250 -9.41 -33.52 -29.22
N LEU A 251 -10.52 -33.27 -29.91
CA LEU A 251 -11.22 -34.32 -30.65
C LEU A 251 -11.99 -33.68 -31.82
N THR A 252 -11.37 -33.90 -32.98
CA THR A 252 -11.86 -33.82 -34.34
C THR A 252 -13.24 -34.46 -34.56
N THR A 253 -14.07 -33.75 -35.34
CA THR A 253 -14.81 -34.24 -36.53
C THR A 253 -15.97 -35.24 -36.36
N GLY A 254 -17.05 -35.01 -37.14
CA GLY A 254 -18.02 -36.01 -37.58
C GLY A 254 -19.40 -35.82 -36.94
N GLU A 255 -20.34 -35.13 -37.61
CA GLU A 255 -21.34 -35.69 -38.56
C GLU A 255 -22.62 -36.22 -37.90
N MET A 256 -23.74 -35.89 -38.58
CA MET A 256 -25.09 -36.47 -38.63
C MET A 256 -26.20 -35.49 -38.18
N ASP A 257 -27.18 -35.08 -38.99
CA ASP A 257 -27.76 -35.63 -40.23
C ASP A 257 -27.93 -37.16 -40.28
#